data_AF-A0A1C7DTE8-F1
#
_entry.id   AF-A0A1C7DTE8-F1
#
_cell.length_a   1.000
_cell.length_b   1.000
_cell.length_c   1.000
_cell.angle_alpha   90.00
_cell.angle_beta   90.00
_cell.angle_gamma   90.00
#
_symmetry.space_group_name_H-M   'P 1'
#
loop_
_entity.id
_entity.type
_entity.pdbx_description
1 polymer ?
#
loop_
_entity_poly.entity_id
_entity_poly.type
_entity_poly.pdbx_seq_one_letter_code
_entity_poly.pdbx_strand_id
1 'polypeptide(L)'
;MHNTKPMKNFGDFDEAATYILQLLSKQIGINSLFIAKNDGQINNILKVHNTNKKLVEEGSSMPLIQSYCSLSINHGASPLIIDDVSKNELTRSMEITKNYGQGTFVGVPVYYSDNTIYGTICGLDDQYHKLSEEDLYTFEVMSTLLTYVLELEKANQQIQTLTAPIVPITKGVAIVPVIGEITAARAEVIIKHILEKCSNEHMDYLIIDVSGIVQINTVVGEYLLKLVGILKIIGVTPVITGIQPFMALKVPHFAAALKDVLIEANLEAALKKLGFVLIKECKEKPDFR
;
A
#
# COMPACT_ATOMS: atom_id res chain seq x y z
N MET A 1 11.53 27.71 27.08
CA MET A 1 10.42 26.92 26.52
C MET A 1 10.84 26.46 25.13
N HIS A 2 11.30 25.21 24.99
CA HIS A 2 11.62 24.64 23.68
C HIS A 2 10.30 24.35 22.94
N ASN A 3 10.05 25.10 21.88
CA ASN A 3 8.92 24.88 20.98
C ASN A 3 9.24 23.66 20.11
N THR A 4 8.96 22.46 20.60
CA THR A 4 9.11 21.23 19.81
C THR A 4 7.99 21.17 18.80
N LYS A 5 8.22 21.77 17.62
CA LYS A 5 7.38 21.59 16.45
C LYS A 5 7.26 20.07 16.22
N PRO A 6 6.05 19.48 16.14
CA PRO A 6 5.90 18.05 15.98
C PRO A 6 6.65 17.61 14.71
N MET A 7 7.42 16.54 14.81
CA MET A 7 8.05 15.94 13.63
C MET A 7 6.93 15.55 12.66
N LYS A 8 6.96 16.13 11.46
CA LYS A 8 6.07 15.70 10.38
C LYS A 8 6.61 14.38 9.84
N ASN A 9 5.93 13.29 10.16
CA ASN A 9 6.18 11.99 9.56
C ASN A 9 5.08 11.76 8.52
N PHE A 10 5.43 11.36 7.30
CA PHE A 10 4.45 11.10 6.25
C PHE A 10 3.89 9.69 6.45
N GLY A 11 2.57 9.57 6.67
CA GLY A 11 1.91 8.28 6.90
C GLY A 11 1.71 7.46 5.63
N ASP A 12 1.47 8.12 4.49
CA ASP A 12 1.21 7.51 3.18
C ASP A 12 1.48 8.49 2.03
N PHE A 13 1.29 8.05 0.78
CA PHE A 13 1.47 8.89 -0.41
C PHE A 13 0.48 10.07 -0.47
N ASP A 14 -0.75 9.91 0.00
CA ASP A 14 -1.77 10.97 -0.07
C ASP A 14 -1.38 12.17 0.81
N GLU A 15 -0.86 11.89 2.01
CA GLU A 15 -0.35 12.92 2.91
C GLU A 15 0.88 13.63 2.32
N ALA A 16 1.84 12.88 1.78
CA ALA A 16 3.03 13.45 1.14
C ALA A 16 2.66 14.31 -0.08
N ALA A 17 1.79 13.82 -0.95
CA ALA A 17 1.25 14.53 -2.10
C ALA A 17 0.61 15.86 -1.67
N THR A 18 -0.20 15.85 -0.61
CA THR A 18 -0.81 17.06 -0.05
C THR A 18 0.22 18.11 0.34
N TYR A 19 1.25 17.71 1.08
CA TYR A 19 2.29 18.64 1.52
C TYR A 19 3.13 19.18 0.37
N ILE A 20 3.44 18.35 -0.61
CA ILE A 20 4.18 18.75 -1.81
C ILE A 20 3.40 19.83 -2.57
N LEU A 21 2.11 19.62 -2.82
CA LEU A 21 1.27 20.62 -3.49
C LEU A 21 1.14 21.91 -2.66
N GLN A 22 1.05 21.82 -1.33
CA GLN A 22 1.06 22.99 -0.45
C GLN A 22 2.37 23.77 -0.48
N LEU A 23 3.52 23.10 -0.62
CA LEU A 23 4.82 23.75 -0.74
C LEU A 23 4.93 24.48 -2.08
N LEU A 24 4.57 23.81 -3.18
CA LEU A 24 4.55 24.41 -4.51
C LEU A 24 3.63 25.63 -4.57
N SER A 25 2.45 25.56 -3.95
CA SER A 25 1.49 26.68 -3.91
C SER A 25 2.10 27.93 -3.28
N LYS A 26 2.82 27.77 -2.16
CA LYS A 26 3.42 28.88 -1.43
C LYS A 26 4.57 29.56 -2.16
N GLN A 27 5.24 28.85 -3.06
CA GLN A 27 6.43 29.33 -3.74
C GLN A 27 6.13 29.88 -5.14
N ILE A 28 5.27 29.19 -5.89
CA ILE A 28 5.08 29.43 -7.33
C ILE A 28 3.89 30.36 -7.59
N GLY A 29 2.87 30.38 -6.71
CA GLY A 29 1.73 31.29 -6.86
C GLY A 29 0.76 30.96 -8.01
N ILE A 30 0.90 29.78 -8.63
CA ILE A 30 -0.07 29.27 -9.62
C ILE A 30 -1.37 28.85 -8.92
N ASN A 31 -2.51 29.05 -9.58
CA ASN A 31 -3.81 28.84 -8.93
C ASN A 31 -4.08 27.38 -8.54
N SER A 32 -3.93 26.44 -9.48
CA SER A 32 -4.27 25.02 -9.27
C SER A 32 -3.05 24.15 -9.46
N LEU A 33 -2.66 23.43 -8.41
CA LEU A 33 -1.62 22.42 -8.44
C LEU A 33 -2.25 21.07 -8.22
N PHE A 34 -1.82 20.05 -8.97
CA PHE A 34 -2.43 18.73 -8.86
C PHE A 34 -1.48 17.61 -9.25
N ILE A 35 -1.78 16.41 -8.73
CA ILE A 35 -1.13 15.16 -9.14
C ILE A 35 -2.18 14.31 -9.84
N ALA A 36 -1.85 13.87 -11.05
CA ALA A 36 -2.66 12.97 -11.84
C ALA A 36 -1.97 11.61 -11.96
N LYS A 37 -2.73 10.53 -11.79
CA LYS A 37 -2.29 9.17 -12.08
C LYS A 37 -2.83 8.71 -13.41
N ASN A 38 -1.97 8.11 -14.21
CA ASN A 38 -2.25 7.74 -15.59
C ASN A 38 -2.07 6.23 -15.75
N ASP A 39 -3.08 5.55 -16.30
CA ASP A 39 -3.02 4.11 -16.59
C ASP A 39 -2.75 3.81 -18.07
N GLY A 40 -2.39 4.84 -18.84
CA GLY A 40 -2.19 4.79 -20.29
C GLY A 40 -3.46 5.07 -21.11
N GLN A 41 -4.65 5.08 -20.50
CA GLN A 41 -5.91 5.37 -21.18
C GLN A 41 -6.66 6.54 -20.53
N ILE A 42 -6.67 6.57 -19.20
CA ILE A 42 -7.41 7.52 -18.38
C ILE A 42 -6.41 8.32 -17.53
N ASN A 43 -6.67 9.61 -17.45
CA ASN A 43 -6.01 10.53 -16.54
C ASN A 43 -6.92 10.76 -15.34
N ASN A 44 -6.52 10.28 -14.16
CA ASN A 44 -7.26 10.40 -12.91
C ASN A 44 -6.60 11.44 -12.01
N ILE A 45 -7.35 12.47 -11.59
CA ILE A 45 -6.84 13.50 -10.68
C ILE A 45 -6.88 12.95 -9.25
N LEU A 46 -5.71 12.65 -8.69
CA LEU A 46 -5.59 12.07 -7.35
C LEU A 46 -5.61 13.12 -6.26
N LYS A 47 -4.87 14.21 -6.46
CA LYS A 47 -4.73 15.26 -5.46
C LYS A 47 -4.74 16.62 -6.07
N VAL A 48 -5.42 17.56 -5.41
CA VAL A 48 -5.51 18.95 -5.87
C VAL A 48 -5.30 19.94 -4.74
N HIS A 49 -4.58 21.00 -5.04
CA HIS A 49 -4.54 22.22 -4.25
C HIS A 49 -4.98 23.40 -5.13
N ASN A 50 -6.15 23.97 -4.83
CA ASN A 50 -6.66 25.17 -5.49
C ASN A 50 -6.53 26.37 -4.53
N THR A 51 -5.92 27.46 -4.99
CA THR A 51 -5.70 28.66 -4.16
C THR A 51 -6.89 29.62 -4.20
N ASN A 52 -7.29 30.09 -5.39
CA ASN A 52 -8.36 31.09 -5.53
C ASN A 52 -9.62 30.51 -6.17
N LYS A 53 -9.46 29.79 -7.27
CA LYS A 53 -10.56 29.22 -8.05
C LYS A 53 -10.40 27.71 -8.17
N LYS A 54 -11.51 26.97 -8.10
CA LYS A 54 -11.52 25.52 -8.33
C LYS A 54 -11.45 25.26 -9.84
N LEU A 55 -10.24 25.29 -10.42
CA LEU A 55 -10.02 24.95 -11.85
C LEU A 55 -9.97 23.44 -12.06
N VAL A 56 -9.44 22.71 -11.08
CA VAL A 56 -9.30 21.25 -11.12
C VAL A 56 -10.06 20.62 -9.95
N GLU A 57 -10.71 19.50 -10.21
CA GLU A 57 -11.49 18.75 -9.22
C GLU A 57 -10.80 17.43 -8.84
N GLU A 58 -10.54 17.24 -7.55
CA GLU A 58 -10.00 16.00 -7.01
C GLU A 58 -10.98 14.84 -7.23
N GLY A 59 -10.47 13.69 -7.66
CA GLY A 59 -11.26 12.50 -8.01
C GLY A 59 -11.89 12.55 -9.41
N SER A 60 -11.78 13.67 -10.14
CA SER A 60 -12.22 13.72 -11.54
C SER A 60 -11.32 12.90 -12.46
N SER A 61 -11.87 12.46 -13.60
CA SER A 61 -11.13 11.69 -14.59
C SER A 61 -11.55 12.06 -16.01
N MET A 62 -10.64 11.83 -16.97
CA MET A 62 -10.88 12.04 -18.39
C MET A 62 -9.98 11.16 -19.24
N PRO A 63 -10.30 10.93 -20.53
CA PRO A 63 -9.38 10.24 -21.44
C PRO A 63 -8.01 10.94 -21.47
N LEU A 64 -6.93 10.17 -21.31
CA LEU A 64 -5.58 10.70 -21.21
C LEU A 64 -5.23 11.57 -22.43
N ILE A 65 -5.57 11.12 -23.64
CA ILE A 65 -5.31 11.86 -24.88
C ILE A 65 -6.00 13.24 -24.94
N GLN A 66 -7.00 13.49 -24.10
CA GLN A 66 -7.69 14.77 -23.99
C GLN A 66 -7.17 15.65 -22.86
N SER A 67 -6.21 15.19 -22.05
CA SER A 67 -5.63 15.94 -20.93
C SER A 67 -4.30 16.60 -21.30
N TYR A 68 -3.99 17.74 -20.69
CA TYR A 68 -2.66 18.35 -20.83
C TYR A 68 -1.54 17.47 -20.24
N CYS A 69 -1.86 16.61 -19.29
CA CYS A 69 -0.91 15.64 -18.72
C CYS A 69 -0.34 14.69 -19.79
N SER A 70 -1.13 14.34 -20.82
CA SER A 70 -0.61 13.56 -21.95
C SER A 70 0.48 14.29 -22.72
N LEU A 71 0.37 15.61 -22.88
CA LEU A 71 1.39 16.42 -23.53
C LEU A 71 2.68 16.39 -22.73
N SER A 72 2.59 16.51 -21.40
CA SER A 72 3.75 16.43 -20.50
C SER A 72 4.44 15.06 -20.59
N ILE A 73 3.67 13.96 -20.56
CA ILE A 73 4.20 12.60 -20.75
C ILE A 73 4.92 12.46 -22.10
N ASN A 74 4.31 12.95 -23.19
CA ASN A 74 4.87 12.85 -24.53
C ASN A 74 6.07 13.76 -24.76
N HIS A 75 6.23 14.82 -23.95
CA HIS A 75 7.38 15.71 -24.00
C HIS A 75 8.67 15.02 -23.48
N GLY A 76 8.53 14.01 -22.63
CA GLY A 76 9.63 13.27 -22.03
C GLY A 76 9.91 13.71 -20.59
N ALA A 77 11.12 13.40 -20.09
CA ALA A 77 11.43 13.56 -18.66
C ALA A 77 11.53 15.02 -18.19
N SER A 78 11.69 15.98 -19.10
CA SER A 78 11.81 17.40 -18.77
C SER A 78 10.45 18.06 -18.55
N PRO A 79 10.38 19.15 -17.76
CA PRO A 79 9.16 19.92 -17.57
C PRO A 79 8.62 20.46 -18.90
N LEU A 80 7.33 20.20 -19.16
CA LEU A 80 6.60 20.87 -20.23
C LEU A 80 5.95 22.14 -19.67
N ILE A 81 6.15 23.26 -20.37
CA ILE A 81 5.55 24.55 -20.03
C ILE A 81 4.78 25.06 -21.23
N ILE A 82 3.60 25.58 -20.96
CA ILE A 82 2.73 26.20 -21.95
C ILE A 82 2.28 27.53 -21.37
N ASP A 83 2.94 28.61 -21.79
CA ASP A 83 2.70 29.96 -21.30
C ASP A 83 1.26 30.44 -21.54
N ASP A 84 0.67 30.10 -22.70
CA ASP A 84 -0.69 30.43 -23.07
C ASP A 84 -1.35 29.24 -23.79
N VAL A 85 -2.21 28.53 -23.07
CA VAL A 85 -2.90 27.33 -23.57
C VAL A 85 -3.85 27.64 -24.73
N SER A 86 -4.36 28.87 -24.86
CA SER A 86 -5.24 29.23 -25.98
C SER A 86 -4.50 29.48 -27.29
N LYS A 87 -3.21 29.85 -27.22
CA LYS A 87 -2.40 30.15 -28.41
C LYS A 87 -1.47 29.01 -28.81
N ASN A 88 -1.08 28.14 -27.88
CA ASN A 88 -0.14 27.07 -28.13
C ASN A 88 -0.71 26.01 -29.10
N GLU A 89 0.11 25.55 -30.05
CA GLU A 89 -0.32 24.65 -31.12
C GLU A 89 -0.81 23.29 -30.63
N LEU A 90 -0.28 22.80 -29.49
CA LEU A 90 -0.62 21.51 -28.90
C LEU A 90 -1.95 21.57 -28.15
N THR A 91 -2.26 22.71 -27.54
CA THR A 91 -3.42 22.84 -26.62
C THR A 91 -4.60 23.58 -27.23
N ARG A 92 -4.40 24.51 -28.17
CA ARG A 92 -5.48 25.38 -28.68
C ARG A 92 -6.70 24.64 -29.24
N SER A 93 -6.51 23.44 -29.77
CA SER A 93 -7.57 22.60 -30.35
C SER A 93 -8.18 21.59 -29.37
N MET A 94 -7.61 21.45 -28.17
CA MET A 94 -8.10 20.50 -27.17
C MET A 94 -9.41 21.01 -26.54
N GLU A 95 -10.32 20.09 -26.26
CA GLU A 95 -11.64 20.44 -25.72
C GLU A 95 -11.55 21.11 -24.35
N ILE A 96 -10.62 20.65 -23.51
CA ILE A 96 -10.40 21.20 -22.17
C ILE A 96 -9.99 22.67 -22.19
N THR A 97 -9.29 23.12 -23.25
CA THR A 97 -8.77 24.49 -23.40
C THR A 97 -9.85 25.53 -23.51
N LYS A 98 -11.04 25.16 -24.00
CA LYS A 98 -12.18 26.07 -24.15
C LYS A 98 -12.59 26.74 -22.84
N ASN A 99 -12.26 26.13 -21.70
CA ASN A 99 -12.65 26.60 -20.38
C ASN A 99 -11.57 27.42 -19.65
N TYR A 100 -10.36 27.57 -20.21
CA TYR A 100 -9.20 28.13 -19.49
C TYR A 100 -8.61 29.41 -20.09
N GLY A 101 -9.09 29.89 -21.25
CA GLY A 101 -8.66 31.18 -21.81
C GLY A 101 -7.14 31.28 -22.02
N GLN A 102 -6.53 32.41 -21.64
CA GLN A 102 -5.08 32.68 -21.74
C GLN A 102 -4.27 32.04 -20.59
N GLY A 103 -4.72 30.90 -20.07
CA GLY A 103 -4.12 30.23 -18.93
C GLY A 103 -2.73 29.67 -19.20
N THR A 104 -1.96 29.49 -18.14
CA THR A 104 -0.66 28.82 -18.17
C THR A 104 -0.78 27.38 -17.66
N PHE A 105 -0.04 26.46 -18.28
CA PHE A 105 0.09 25.07 -17.83
C PHE A 105 1.56 24.68 -17.66
N VAL A 106 1.85 23.92 -16.61
CA VAL A 106 3.12 23.22 -16.42
C VAL A 106 2.84 21.78 -16.03
N GLY A 107 3.61 20.86 -16.59
CA GLY A 107 3.52 19.44 -16.24
C GLY A 107 4.89 18.80 -16.20
N VAL A 108 5.16 18.06 -15.13
CA VAL A 108 6.35 17.23 -14.97
C VAL A 108 5.91 15.79 -14.77
N PRO A 109 6.38 14.83 -15.58
CA PRO A 109 6.06 13.43 -15.36
C PRO A 109 6.64 12.91 -14.05
N VAL A 110 5.88 12.03 -13.39
CA VAL A 110 6.30 11.28 -12.21
C VAL A 110 6.51 9.84 -12.66
N TYR A 111 7.73 9.33 -12.47
CA TYR A 111 8.12 7.99 -12.87
C TYR A 111 8.20 7.06 -11.66
N TYR A 112 8.11 5.77 -11.92
CA TYR A 112 8.63 4.73 -11.04
C TYR A 112 10.14 4.56 -11.26
N SER A 113 10.79 3.84 -10.36
CA SER A 113 12.23 3.52 -10.42
C SER A 113 12.63 2.67 -11.64
N ASP A 114 11.68 1.94 -12.23
CA ASP A 114 11.86 1.17 -13.48
C ASP A 114 11.63 2.00 -14.75
N ASN A 115 11.53 3.33 -14.62
CA ASN A 115 11.22 4.30 -15.67
C ASN A 115 9.82 4.17 -16.28
N THR A 116 8.92 3.35 -15.72
CA THR A 116 7.51 3.39 -16.11
C THR A 116 6.83 4.63 -15.55
N ILE A 117 5.83 5.15 -16.26
CA ILE A 117 5.15 6.38 -15.87
C ILE A 117 4.09 6.05 -14.82
N TYR A 118 4.17 6.72 -13.67
CA TYR A 118 3.09 6.72 -12.69
C TYR A 118 2.00 7.73 -13.07
N GLY A 119 2.43 8.93 -13.45
CA GLY A 119 1.55 10.08 -13.47
C GLY A 119 2.25 11.37 -13.87
N THR A 120 1.66 12.49 -13.47
CA THR A 120 2.24 13.83 -13.63
C THR A 120 1.95 14.67 -12.39
N ILE A 121 2.89 15.53 -12.03
CA ILE A 121 2.65 16.68 -11.16
C ILE A 121 2.50 17.92 -12.04
N CYS A 122 1.41 18.67 -11.85
CA CYS A 122 1.01 19.72 -12.76
C CYS A 122 0.60 20.99 -12.02
N GLY A 123 0.77 22.10 -12.71
CA GLY A 123 0.21 23.41 -12.37
C GLY A 123 -0.65 23.92 -13.51
N LEU A 124 -1.77 24.53 -13.18
CA LEU A 124 -2.72 25.14 -14.11
C LEU A 124 -3.23 26.46 -13.54
N ASP A 125 -3.23 27.46 -14.40
CA ASP A 125 -3.83 28.76 -14.14
C ASP A 125 -4.81 29.11 -15.28
N ASP A 126 -5.82 29.93 -14.99
CA ASP A 126 -6.72 30.49 -16.00
C ASP A 126 -6.31 31.89 -16.45
N GLN A 127 -5.19 32.39 -15.92
CA GLN A 127 -4.50 33.60 -16.35
C GLN A 127 -3.06 33.30 -16.75
N TYR A 128 -2.45 34.24 -17.47
CA TYR A 128 -1.04 34.15 -17.79
C TYR A 128 -0.20 34.26 -16.51
N HIS A 129 0.64 33.26 -16.27
CA HIS A 129 1.54 33.19 -15.14
C HIS A 129 2.95 32.84 -15.65
N LYS A 130 3.92 33.75 -15.46
CA LYS A 130 5.28 33.49 -15.92
C LYS A 130 6.03 32.62 -14.90
N LEU A 131 6.33 31.39 -15.27
CA LEU A 131 7.15 30.48 -14.47
C LEU A 131 8.65 30.76 -14.70
N SER A 132 9.42 30.80 -13.62
CA SER A 132 10.87 30.94 -13.65
C SER A 132 11.57 29.58 -13.74
N GLU A 133 12.87 29.57 -14.07
CA GLU A 133 13.68 28.33 -14.04
C GLU A 133 13.72 27.69 -12.64
N GLU A 134 13.66 28.50 -11.57
CA GLU A 134 13.62 28.02 -10.19
C GLU A 134 12.29 27.31 -9.87
N ASP A 135 11.17 27.80 -10.42
CA ASP A 135 9.87 27.15 -10.26
C ASP A 135 9.85 25.77 -10.92
N LEU A 136 10.41 25.68 -12.13
CA LEU A 136 10.51 24.42 -12.87
C LEU A 136 11.39 23.41 -12.16
N TYR A 137 12.56 23.86 -11.70
CA TYR A 137 13.45 23.04 -10.90
C TYR A 137 12.75 22.53 -9.63
N THR A 138 11.92 23.37 -9.00
CA THR A 138 11.12 22.96 -7.85
C THR A 138 10.12 21.86 -8.22
N PHE A 139 9.41 21.97 -9.36
CA PHE A 139 8.54 20.89 -9.83
C PHE A 139 9.30 19.58 -10.10
N GLU A 140 10.48 19.62 -10.70
CA GLU A 140 11.32 18.43 -10.95
C GLU A 140 11.76 17.75 -9.65
N VAL A 141 12.22 18.54 -8.68
CA VAL A 141 12.60 18.04 -7.35
C VAL A 141 11.40 17.43 -6.64
N MET A 142 10.24 18.07 -6.71
CA MET A 142 9.00 17.54 -6.12
C MET A 142 8.52 16.26 -6.82
N SER A 143 8.65 16.16 -8.14
CA SER A 143 8.38 14.93 -8.89
C SER A 143 9.29 13.79 -8.43
N THR A 144 10.59 14.06 -8.30
CA THR A 144 11.58 13.08 -7.80
C THR A 144 11.25 12.62 -6.38
N LEU A 145 10.82 13.55 -5.52
CA LEU A 145 10.39 13.23 -4.15
C LEU A 145 9.12 12.36 -4.14
N LEU A 146 8.14 12.66 -5.01
CA LEU A 146 6.96 11.81 -5.17
C LEU A 146 7.34 10.40 -5.60
N THR A 147 8.26 10.24 -6.56
CA THR A 147 8.79 8.93 -6.96
C THR A 147 9.35 8.17 -5.76
N TYR A 148 10.14 8.82 -4.91
CA TYR A 148 10.70 8.17 -3.72
C TYR A 148 9.62 7.71 -2.74
N VAL A 149 8.61 8.56 -2.47
CA VAL A 149 7.49 8.21 -1.59
C VAL A 149 6.67 7.06 -2.17
N LEU A 150 6.39 7.07 -3.48
CA LEU A 150 5.66 6.00 -4.16
C LEU A 150 6.37 4.65 -4.03
N GLU A 151 7.69 4.62 -4.22
CA GLU A 151 8.48 3.39 -4.11
C GLU A 151 8.56 2.90 -2.66
N LEU A 152 8.71 3.81 -1.70
CA LEU A 152 8.70 3.46 -0.29
C LEU A 152 7.35 2.88 0.12
N GLU A 153 6.24 3.48 -0.31
CA GLU A 153 4.90 2.95 -0.04
C GLU A 153 4.72 1.59 -0.71
N LYS A 154 5.10 1.44 -1.98
CA LYS A 154 5.03 0.16 -2.71
C LYS A 154 5.86 -0.93 -2.01
N ALA A 155 7.07 -0.62 -1.56
CA ALA A 155 7.92 -1.55 -0.81
C ALA A 155 7.29 -1.93 0.54
N ASN A 156 6.73 -0.96 1.27
CA ASN A 156 6.03 -1.20 2.53
C ASN A 156 4.78 -2.04 2.32
N GLN A 157 3.99 -1.76 1.28
CA GLN A 157 2.83 -2.56 0.90
C GLN A 157 3.27 -3.98 0.53
N GLN A 158 4.34 -4.16 -0.24
CA GLN A 158 4.88 -5.49 -0.58
C GLN A 158 5.32 -6.28 0.66
N ILE A 159 6.01 -5.63 1.61
CA ILE A 159 6.34 -6.23 2.91
C ILE A 159 5.07 -6.66 3.66
N GLN A 160 3.98 -5.88 3.56
CA GLN A 160 2.69 -6.23 4.15
C GLN A 160 1.91 -7.30 3.37
N THR A 161 2.08 -7.39 2.04
CA THR A 161 1.40 -8.36 1.14
C THR A 161 2.15 -9.68 0.97
N LEU A 162 3.40 -9.76 1.43
CA LEU A 162 4.07 -11.03 1.75
C LEU A 162 3.37 -11.64 2.98
N THR A 163 2.16 -12.09 2.71
CA THR A 163 1.17 -12.68 3.60
C THR A 163 1.80 -13.87 4.32
N ALA A 164 1.45 -14.08 5.59
CA ALA A 164 1.87 -15.23 6.38
C ALA A 164 1.87 -16.50 5.50
N PRO A 165 3.03 -17.06 5.14
CA PRO A 165 3.10 -18.11 4.14
C PRO A 165 2.34 -19.32 4.68
N ILE A 166 1.29 -19.74 3.96
CA ILE A 166 0.58 -20.97 4.31
C ILE A 166 1.44 -22.12 3.79
N VAL A 167 2.14 -22.79 4.71
CA VAL A 167 3.07 -23.88 4.40
C VAL A 167 2.37 -25.21 4.67
N PRO A 168 2.07 -26.03 3.65
CA PRO A 168 1.54 -27.37 3.86
C PRO A 168 2.55 -28.24 4.59
N ILE A 169 2.11 -28.92 5.65
CA ILE A 169 2.90 -29.94 6.37
C ILE A 169 2.65 -31.32 5.76
N THR A 170 1.38 -31.62 5.51
CA THR A 170 0.91 -32.83 4.82
C THR A 170 -0.47 -32.59 4.23
N LYS A 171 -1.06 -33.59 3.57
CA LYS A 171 -2.44 -33.53 3.11
C LYS A 171 -3.39 -33.21 4.27
N GLY A 172 -4.16 -32.14 4.13
CA GLY A 172 -5.12 -31.70 5.14
C GLY A 172 -4.54 -30.91 6.32
N VAL A 173 -3.20 -30.70 6.39
CA VAL A 173 -2.57 -29.96 7.50
C VAL A 173 -1.59 -28.91 6.97
N ALA A 174 -1.79 -27.65 7.38
CA ALA A 174 -0.89 -26.55 7.05
C ALA A 174 -0.58 -25.68 8.28
N ILE A 175 0.51 -24.93 8.20
CA ILE A 175 0.91 -23.92 9.18
C ILE A 175 0.92 -22.52 8.54
N VAL A 176 0.53 -21.52 9.32
CA VAL A 176 0.54 -20.11 8.97
C VAL A 176 1.27 -19.32 10.06
N PRO A 177 2.54 -18.94 9.84
CA PRO A 177 3.30 -18.15 10.81
C PRO A 177 2.93 -16.67 10.70
N VAL A 178 2.47 -16.10 11.80
CA VAL A 178 2.10 -14.69 11.94
C VAL A 178 3.25 -13.95 12.60
N ILE A 179 4.00 -13.16 11.82
CA ILE A 179 5.25 -12.51 12.24
C ILE A 179 5.09 -10.98 12.21
N GLY A 180 5.63 -10.29 13.22
CA GLY A 180 5.72 -8.83 13.30
C GLY A 180 4.48 -8.17 13.89
N GLU A 181 4.33 -6.87 13.64
CA GLU A 181 3.17 -6.11 14.11
C GLU A 181 1.92 -6.41 13.26
N ILE A 182 0.80 -6.64 13.93
CA ILE A 182 -0.47 -6.95 13.27
C ILE A 182 -1.40 -5.75 13.44
N THR A 183 -1.66 -5.07 12.33
CA THR A 183 -2.70 -4.04 12.22
C THR A 183 -4.03 -4.67 11.79
N ALA A 184 -5.13 -3.93 11.97
CA ALA A 184 -6.46 -4.35 11.51
C ALA A 184 -6.49 -4.68 10.02
N ALA A 185 -5.95 -3.78 9.18
CA ALA A 185 -5.88 -3.97 7.73
C ALA A 185 -5.10 -5.25 7.36
N ARG A 186 -3.97 -5.50 8.01
CA ARG A 186 -3.17 -6.71 7.78
C ARG A 186 -3.91 -7.98 8.20
N ALA A 187 -4.61 -7.94 9.33
CA ALA A 187 -5.38 -9.08 9.82
C ALA A 187 -6.51 -9.47 8.85
N GLU A 188 -7.19 -8.49 8.24
CA GLU A 188 -8.23 -8.74 7.23
C GLU A 188 -7.68 -9.42 5.98
N VAL A 189 -6.53 -8.95 5.49
CA VAL A 189 -5.83 -9.57 4.35
C VAL A 189 -5.42 -11.01 4.67
N ILE A 190 -4.85 -11.25 5.87
CA ILE A 190 -4.46 -12.60 6.32
C ILE A 190 -5.69 -13.52 6.39
N ILE A 191 -6.80 -13.07 6.99
CA ILE A 191 -8.03 -13.87 7.09
C ILE A 191 -8.52 -14.24 5.70
N LYS A 192 -8.65 -13.26 4.79
CA LYS A 192 -9.13 -13.52 3.42
C LYS A 192 -8.24 -14.55 2.71
N HIS A 193 -6.93 -14.38 2.79
CA HIS A 193 -5.96 -15.28 2.16
C HIS A 193 -6.04 -16.71 2.71
N ILE A 194 -6.16 -16.86 4.04
CA ILE A 194 -6.33 -18.17 4.68
C ILE A 194 -7.60 -18.86 4.20
N LEU A 195 -8.72 -18.14 4.15
CA LEU A 195 -10.00 -18.73 3.73
C LEU A 195 -9.98 -19.19 2.28
N GLU A 196 -9.43 -18.38 1.38
CA GLU A 196 -9.23 -18.75 -0.02
C GLU A 196 -8.39 -20.03 -0.15
N LYS A 197 -7.30 -20.13 0.61
CA LYS A 197 -6.42 -21.31 0.59
C LYS A 197 -7.09 -22.56 1.17
N CYS A 198 -7.72 -22.45 2.34
CA CYS A 198 -8.43 -23.56 2.98
C CYS A 198 -9.55 -24.12 2.10
N SER A 199 -10.28 -23.25 1.39
CA SER A 199 -11.35 -23.66 0.47
C SER A 199 -10.81 -24.42 -0.74
N ASN A 200 -9.64 -24.04 -1.27
CA ASN A 200 -9.08 -24.65 -2.47
C ASN A 200 -8.35 -25.98 -2.19
N GLU A 201 -7.81 -26.16 -0.98
CA GLU A 201 -6.92 -27.29 -0.67
C GLU A 201 -7.51 -28.33 0.29
N HIS A 202 -8.79 -28.20 0.67
CA HIS A 202 -9.49 -29.12 1.57
C HIS A 202 -8.71 -29.39 2.88
N MET A 203 -8.45 -28.33 3.65
CA MET A 203 -7.73 -28.45 4.93
C MET A 203 -8.62 -29.01 6.04
N ASP A 204 -8.05 -29.95 6.81
CA ASP A 204 -8.64 -30.47 8.04
C ASP A 204 -8.15 -29.69 9.27
N TYR A 205 -6.87 -29.31 9.27
CA TYR A 205 -6.20 -28.59 10.36
C TYR A 205 -5.40 -27.40 9.84
N LEU A 206 -5.49 -26.28 10.55
CA LEU A 206 -4.65 -25.12 10.33
C LEU A 206 -3.94 -24.72 11.62
N ILE A 207 -2.61 -24.78 11.61
CA ILE A 207 -1.76 -24.36 12.71
C ILE A 207 -1.43 -22.88 12.53
N ILE A 208 -1.84 -22.04 13.47
CA ILE A 208 -1.58 -20.60 13.48
C ILE A 208 -0.46 -20.35 14.48
N ASP A 209 0.73 -20.07 13.96
CA ASP A 209 1.89 -19.82 14.82
C ASP A 209 2.03 -18.32 15.09
N VAL A 210 1.85 -17.93 16.36
CA VAL A 210 1.93 -16.53 16.80
C VAL A 210 3.22 -16.23 17.55
N SER A 211 4.23 -17.12 17.46
CA SER A 211 5.51 -16.99 18.14
C SER A 211 6.28 -15.72 17.77
N GLY A 212 6.09 -15.22 16.55
CA GLY A 212 6.75 -14.03 15.99
C GLY A 212 6.02 -12.70 16.23
N ILE A 213 4.93 -12.68 17.01
CA ILE A 213 4.20 -11.46 17.33
C ILE A 213 4.87 -10.75 18.52
N VAL A 214 5.32 -9.51 18.30
CA VAL A 214 6.04 -8.72 19.32
C VAL A 214 5.09 -8.17 20.39
N GLN A 215 3.86 -7.81 20.00
CA GLN A 215 2.84 -7.30 20.92
C GLN A 215 1.44 -7.80 20.51
N ILE A 216 0.71 -8.37 21.46
CA ILE A 216 -0.75 -8.52 21.35
C ILE A 216 -1.42 -7.38 22.10
N ASN A 217 -2.22 -6.61 21.36
CA ASN A 217 -3.21 -5.69 21.91
C ASN A 217 -4.62 -6.30 21.76
N THR A 218 -5.64 -5.63 22.27
CA THR A 218 -7.05 -6.07 22.18
C THR A 218 -7.50 -6.30 20.74
N VAL A 219 -7.11 -5.42 19.81
CA VAL A 219 -7.48 -5.51 18.39
C VAL A 219 -6.94 -6.77 17.73
N VAL A 220 -5.64 -7.07 17.88
CA VAL A 220 -5.01 -8.28 17.35
C VAL A 220 -5.69 -9.54 17.89
N GLY A 221 -6.06 -9.49 19.18
CA GLY A 221 -6.81 -10.56 19.80
C GLY A 221 -8.15 -10.83 19.08
N GLU A 222 -8.98 -9.80 18.92
CA GLU A 222 -10.29 -9.92 18.28
C GLU A 222 -10.19 -10.55 16.89
N TYR A 223 -9.20 -10.16 16.09
CA TYR A 223 -8.99 -10.73 14.77
C TYR A 223 -8.57 -12.21 14.78
N LEU A 224 -7.74 -12.63 15.75
CA LEU A 224 -7.38 -14.04 15.89
C LEU A 224 -8.60 -14.89 16.31
N LEU A 225 -9.43 -14.39 17.23
CA LEU A 225 -10.68 -15.06 17.61
C LEU A 225 -11.66 -15.13 16.44
N LYS A 226 -11.76 -14.05 15.65
CA LYS A 226 -12.55 -14.03 14.42
C LYS A 226 -12.06 -15.10 13.43
N LEU A 227 -10.76 -15.20 13.20
CA LEU A 227 -10.17 -16.24 12.33
C LEU A 227 -10.52 -17.64 12.83
N VAL A 228 -10.29 -17.94 14.10
CA VAL A 228 -10.64 -19.23 14.74
C VAL A 228 -12.11 -19.56 14.53
N GLY A 229 -13.01 -18.58 14.74
CA GLY A 229 -14.44 -18.75 14.55
C GLY A 229 -14.80 -19.09 13.10
N ILE A 230 -14.24 -18.36 12.13
CA ILE A 230 -14.50 -18.61 10.71
C ILE A 230 -13.99 -19.99 10.30
N LEU A 231 -12.79 -20.39 10.73
CA LEU A 231 -12.21 -21.70 10.44
C LEU A 231 -13.13 -22.84 10.91
N LYS A 232 -13.65 -22.74 12.15
CA LYS A 232 -14.60 -23.71 12.69
C LYS A 232 -15.88 -23.80 11.87
N ILE A 233 -16.41 -22.65 11.39
CA ILE A 233 -17.62 -22.61 10.57
C ILE A 233 -17.41 -23.33 9.23
N ILE A 234 -16.24 -23.18 8.61
CA ILE A 234 -15.92 -23.84 7.33
C ILE A 234 -15.40 -25.28 7.50
N GLY A 235 -15.39 -25.82 8.72
CA GLY A 235 -15.00 -27.19 9.00
C GLY A 235 -13.49 -27.43 9.13
N VAL A 236 -12.68 -26.37 9.25
CA VAL A 236 -11.23 -26.47 9.47
C VAL A 236 -10.95 -26.35 10.97
N THR A 237 -10.18 -27.28 11.52
CA THR A 237 -9.82 -27.29 12.95
C THR A 237 -8.61 -26.37 13.21
N PRO A 238 -8.77 -25.24 13.92
CA PRO A 238 -7.66 -24.37 14.24
C PRO A 238 -6.82 -24.94 15.39
N VAL A 239 -5.50 -24.80 15.28
CA VAL A 239 -4.52 -25.07 16.34
C VAL A 239 -3.66 -23.82 16.51
N ILE A 240 -3.42 -23.37 17.73
CA ILE A 240 -2.59 -22.18 17.98
C ILE A 240 -1.27 -22.59 18.62
N THR A 241 -0.16 -22.04 18.12
CA THR A 241 1.16 -22.25 18.71
C THR A 241 1.86 -20.94 19.04
N GLY A 242 2.82 -20.99 19.98
CA GLY A 242 3.72 -19.86 20.20
C GLY A 242 3.14 -18.71 21.02
N ILE A 243 2.04 -18.91 21.76
CA ILE A 243 1.54 -17.90 22.70
C ILE A 243 2.57 -17.71 23.82
N GLN A 244 3.20 -16.54 23.86
CA GLN A 244 4.17 -16.22 24.90
C GLN A 244 3.48 -15.87 26.24
N PRO A 245 4.12 -16.09 27.40
CA PRO A 245 3.51 -15.86 28.71
C PRO A 245 2.94 -14.45 28.90
N PHE A 246 3.62 -13.40 28.37
CA PHE A 246 3.13 -12.03 28.47
C PHE A 246 1.84 -11.79 27.67
N MET A 247 1.60 -12.56 26.59
CA MET A 247 0.38 -12.49 25.77
C MET A 247 -0.79 -13.12 26.54
N ALA A 248 -0.54 -14.24 27.21
CA ALA A 248 -1.53 -14.92 28.05
C ALA A 248 -2.01 -14.04 29.22
N LEU A 249 -1.14 -13.19 29.77
CA LEU A 249 -1.48 -12.27 30.86
C LEU A 249 -2.35 -11.07 30.42
N LYS A 250 -2.29 -10.69 29.14
CA LYS A 250 -2.91 -9.45 28.65
C LYS A 250 -4.39 -9.57 28.31
N VAL A 251 -4.95 -10.78 28.25
CA VAL A 251 -6.36 -10.93 27.81
C VAL A 251 -7.09 -12.06 28.54
N PRO A 252 -7.79 -11.76 29.65
CA PRO A 252 -8.70 -12.71 30.32
C PRO A 252 -9.85 -13.18 29.40
N HIS A 253 -10.32 -12.32 28.48
CA HIS A 253 -11.39 -12.64 27.53
C HIS A 253 -10.98 -13.71 26.50
N PHE A 254 -9.67 -13.80 26.20
CA PHE A 254 -9.09 -14.72 25.22
C PHE A 254 -9.14 -16.16 25.67
N ALA A 255 -8.81 -16.39 26.95
CA ALA A 255 -8.77 -17.73 27.52
C ALA A 255 -10.15 -18.38 27.50
N ALA A 256 -11.22 -17.60 27.71
CA ALA A 256 -12.59 -18.11 27.63
C ALA A 256 -13.00 -18.45 26.18
N ALA A 257 -12.66 -17.59 25.22
CA ALA A 257 -13.03 -17.77 23.81
C ALA A 257 -12.26 -18.91 23.11
N LEU A 258 -11.09 -19.29 23.65
CA LEU A 258 -10.24 -20.36 23.09
C LEU A 258 -10.36 -21.70 23.83
N LYS A 259 -11.35 -21.86 24.72
CA LYS A 259 -11.52 -23.07 25.56
C LYS A 259 -11.54 -24.37 24.75
N ASP A 260 -12.10 -24.33 23.54
CA ASP A 260 -12.23 -25.48 22.63
C ASP A 260 -11.27 -25.38 21.44
N VAL A 261 -10.09 -24.78 21.64
CA VAL A 261 -9.03 -24.68 20.63
C VAL A 261 -7.79 -25.35 21.19
N LEU A 262 -7.14 -26.20 20.40
CA LEU A 262 -5.87 -26.80 20.79
C LEU A 262 -4.80 -25.69 20.79
N ILE A 263 -4.20 -25.46 21.95
CA ILE A 263 -3.11 -24.49 22.12
C ILE A 263 -1.89 -25.26 22.62
N GLU A 264 -0.76 -25.09 21.93
CA GLU A 264 0.49 -25.73 22.30
C GLU A 264 1.64 -24.71 22.30
N ALA A 265 2.71 -25.01 23.03
CA ALA A 265 3.82 -24.07 23.17
C ALA A 265 4.56 -23.79 21.84
N ASN A 266 4.61 -24.78 20.96
CA ASN A 266 5.32 -24.71 19.68
C ASN A 266 4.74 -25.73 18.68
N LEU A 267 5.21 -25.64 17.42
CA LEU A 267 4.80 -26.53 16.34
C LEU A 267 5.05 -28.02 16.64
N GLU A 268 6.18 -28.35 17.25
CA GLU A 268 6.52 -29.75 17.56
C GLU A 268 5.49 -30.39 18.50
N ALA A 269 5.10 -29.69 19.56
CA ALA A 269 4.09 -30.14 20.50
C ALA A 269 2.71 -30.29 19.84
N ALA A 270 2.31 -29.33 18.99
CA ALA A 270 1.09 -29.40 18.22
C ALA A 270 1.06 -30.63 17.29
N LEU A 271 2.12 -30.85 16.52
CA LEU A 271 2.21 -32.01 15.62
C LEU A 271 2.11 -33.33 16.38
N LYS A 272 2.79 -33.46 17.53
CA LYS A 272 2.67 -34.65 18.39
C LYS A 272 1.23 -34.90 18.85
N LYS A 273 0.49 -33.85 19.23
CA LYS A 273 -0.93 -33.95 19.64
C LYS A 273 -1.85 -34.32 18.49
N LEU A 274 -1.53 -33.89 17.27
CA LEU A 274 -2.23 -34.27 16.05
C LEU A 274 -1.87 -35.70 15.57
N GLY A 275 -0.99 -36.41 16.30
CA GLY A 275 -0.64 -37.80 16.00
C GLY A 275 0.56 -37.97 15.06
N PHE A 276 1.30 -36.90 14.76
CA PHE A 276 2.52 -36.98 13.96
C PHE A 276 3.68 -37.51 14.79
N VAL A 277 4.40 -38.48 14.23
CA VAL A 277 5.61 -39.06 14.82
C VAL A 277 6.71 -39.05 13.76
N LEU A 278 7.89 -38.59 14.13
CA LEU A 278 9.07 -38.68 13.27
C LEU A 278 9.54 -40.15 13.24
N ILE A 279 9.37 -40.80 12.09
CA ILE A 279 9.95 -42.12 11.84
C ILE A 279 11.29 -41.89 11.14
N LYS A 280 12.39 -42.20 11.82
CA LYS A 280 13.72 -42.22 11.20
C LYS A 280 13.87 -43.53 10.43
N GLU A 281 13.84 -43.48 9.11
CA GLU A 281 14.27 -44.63 8.32
C GLU A 281 15.77 -44.87 8.54
N CYS A 282 16.11 -45.98 9.20
CA CYS A 282 17.47 -46.48 9.25
C CYS A 282 17.79 -47.04 7.86
N LYS A 283 18.53 -46.30 7.03
CA LYS A 283 19.23 -46.91 5.89
C LYS A 283 20.29 -47.85 6.47
N GLU A 284 20.05 -49.16 6.40
CA GLU A 284 21.11 -50.15 6.61
C GLU A 284 22.27 -49.80 5.67
N LYS A 285 23.46 -49.58 6.23
CA LYS A 285 24.67 -49.46 5.41
C LYS A 285 24.87 -50.79 4.71
N PRO A 286 25.05 -50.85 3.38
CA PRO A 286 25.43 -52.10 2.73
C PRO A 286 26.76 -52.57 3.31
N ASP A 287 26.78 -53.80 3.81
CA ASP A 287 27.98 -54.49 4.30
C ASP A 287 28.88 -54.73 3.08
N PHE A 288 29.88 -53.86 2.88
CA PHE A 288 30.94 -54.12 1.91
C PHE A 288 31.92 -55.12 2.54
N ARG A 289 31.64 -56.41 2.36
CA ARG A 289 32.64 -57.47 2.47
C ARG A 289 33.19 -57.84 1.10
#